data_AF-A0A085LRL3-F1
#
_entry.id   AF-A0A085LRL3-F1
#
_cell.length_a   1.000
_cell.length_b   1.000
_cell.length_c   1.000
_cell.angle_alpha   90.00
_cell.angle_beta   90.00
_cell.angle_gamma   90.00
#
_symmetry.space_group_name_H-M   'P 1'
#
loop_
_entity.id
_entity.type
_entity.pdbx_description
1 polymer ?
#
loop_
_entity_poly.entity_id
_entity_poly.type
_entity_poly.pdbx_seq_one_letter_code
_entity_poly.pdbx_strand_id
1 'polypeptide(L)'
;MMSQSKLTNKSRSDGESRRARIPPVKVKRVLQSDEDIGKMSNAVPIVFAKLLEHFIEQVLLRTDEVANSFSVRTLSTAHMKLAAEREPSLNFLLPLFAGITEVNSERRRTMPELSPTETSFSTERHRKRRRKLLLDDAAPNKDGHSESDE
;
A
#
# COMPACT_ATOMS: atom_id res chain seq x y z
N MET A 1 -33.72 -33.27 25.93
CA MET A 1 -33.40 -32.38 24.79
C MET A 1 -32.13 -31.62 25.09
N MET A 2 -30.99 -32.06 24.57
CA MET A 2 -29.75 -31.26 24.54
C MET A 2 -29.05 -31.60 23.23
N SER A 3 -29.46 -30.88 22.19
CA SER A 3 -28.61 -30.62 21.02
C SER A 3 -27.42 -29.79 21.51
N GLN A 4 -26.23 -29.96 20.93
CA GLN A 4 -25.30 -28.90 20.53
C GLN A 4 -24.10 -29.51 19.77
N SER A 5 -24.06 -29.16 18.47
CA SER A 5 -22.89 -28.87 17.63
C SER A 5 -21.71 -29.85 17.56
N LYS A 6 -21.67 -30.64 16.48
CA LYS A 6 -20.42 -31.10 15.87
C LYS A 6 -19.71 -29.90 15.24
N LEU A 7 -18.60 -29.46 15.84
CA LEU A 7 -17.66 -28.56 15.19
C LEU A 7 -16.83 -29.38 14.20
N THR A 8 -17.23 -29.42 12.93
CA THR A 8 -16.37 -29.92 11.87
C THR A 8 -15.36 -28.83 11.56
N ASN A 9 -14.15 -28.97 12.10
CA ASN A 9 -13.02 -28.12 11.76
C ASN A 9 -12.67 -28.38 10.28
N LYS A 10 -13.11 -27.50 9.39
CA LYS A 10 -12.70 -27.48 7.97
C LYS A 10 -11.26 -26.94 7.95
N SER A 11 -10.29 -27.78 8.30
CA SER A 11 -8.89 -27.50 8.02
C SER A 11 -8.76 -27.35 6.51
N ARG A 12 -8.36 -26.14 6.10
CA ARG A 12 -8.17 -25.71 4.72
C ARG A 12 -7.42 -26.79 3.97
N SER A 13 -7.91 -27.12 2.78
CA SER A 13 -7.23 -28.02 1.87
C SER A 13 -5.82 -27.49 1.58
N ASP A 14 -4.80 -28.20 2.04
CA ASP A 14 -3.41 -28.13 1.55
C ASP A 14 -3.36 -28.64 0.10
N GLY A 15 -4.10 -27.94 -0.76
CA GLY A 15 -4.35 -28.27 -2.15
C GLY A 15 -4.42 -27.02 -3.02
N GLU A 16 -3.99 -25.85 -2.51
CA GLU A 16 -3.67 -24.71 -3.36
C GLU A 16 -2.40 -25.10 -4.13
N SER A 17 -2.64 -25.65 -5.32
CA SER A 17 -1.65 -26.12 -6.27
C SER A 17 -0.27 -25.50 -6.06
N ARG A 18 0.71 -26.33 -5.70
CA ARG A 18 2.16 -26.04 -5.78
C ARG A 18 2.62 -25.81 -7.24
N ARG A 19 1.81 -25.10 -8.02
CA ARG A 19 2.09 -24.66 -9.37
C ARG A 19 2.75 -23.30 -9.24
N ALA A 20 4.01 -23.20 -9.67
CA ALA A 20 4.65 -21.91 -9.81
C ALA A 20 3.80 -21.01 -10.73
N ARG A 21 3.60 -19.75 -10.34
CA ARG A 21 2.92 -18.72 -11.14
C ARG A 21 3.67 -18.50 -12.45
N ILE A 22 4.98 -18.67 -12.41
CA ILE A 22 5.87 -18.66 -13.56
C ILE A 22 5.99 -20.10 -14.10
N PRO A 23 5.51 -20.39 -15.31
CA PRO A 23 5.62 -21.73 -15.88
C PRO A 23 7.09 -22.14 -16.13
N PRO A 24 7.53 -23.34 -15.69
CA PRO A 24 8.92 -23.79 -15.90
C PRO A 24 9.36 -23.81 -17.36
N VAL A 25 8.43 -24.05 -18.29
CA VAL A 25 8.71 -24.02 -19.74
C VAL A 25 9.17 -22.63 -20.21
N LYS A 26 8.61 -21.55 -19.65
CA LYS A 26 9.04 -20.19 -19.98
C LYS A 26 10.43 -19.90 -19.44
N VAL A 27 10.71 -20.33 -18.20
CA VAL A 27 12.04 -20.22 -17.59
C VAL A 27 13.07 -20.97 -18.43
N LYS A 28 12.77 -22.20 -18.83
CA LYS A 28 13.65 -22.99 -19.70
C LYS A 28 13.96 -22.27 -21.02
N ARG A 29 12.97 -21.64 -21.65
CA ARG A 29 13.18 -20.88 -22.91
C ARG A 29 14.12 -19.69 -22.74
N VAL A 30 14.02 -18.98 -21.62
CA VAL A 30 14.93 -17.87 -21.30
C VAL A 30 16.32 -18.39 -20.93
N LEU A 31 16.42 -19.48 -20.16
CA LEU A 31 17.71 -20.09 -19.85
C LEU A 31 18.42 -20.61 -21.11
N GLN A 32 17.70 -21.17 -22.09
CA GLN A 32 18.28 -21.68 -23.33
C GLN A 32 18.31 -20.65 -24.48
N SER A 33 17.98 -19.38 -24.22
CA SER A 33 18.28 -18.32 -25.20
C SER A 33 19.76 -17.95 -25.20
N ASP A 34 20.48 -18.35 -24.14
CA ASP A 34 21.93 -18.31 -24.08
C ASP A 34 22.49 -19.53 -24.82
N GLU A 35 23.35 -19.27 -25.82
CA GLU A 35 23.91 -20.30 -26.71
C GLU A 35 24.83 -21.28 -25.97
N ASP A 36 25.42 -20.85 -24.84
CA ASP A 36 26.31 -21.68 -24.03
C ASP A 36 25.53 -22.68 -23.15
N ILE A 37 24.20 -22.53 -23.05
CA ILE A 37 23.35 -23.38 -22.21
C ILE A 37 22.74 -24.52 -23.03
N GLY A 38 23.36 -25.69 -22.93
CA GLY A 38 22.90 -26.95 -23.55
C GLY A 38 21.73 -27.65 -22.84
N LYS A 39 21.87 -28.97 -22.64
CA LYS A 39 20.86 -29.78 -21.92
C LYS A 39 20.92 -29.49 -20.43
N MET A 40 19.76 -29.37 -19.79
CA MET A 40 19.64 -29.11 -18.35
C MET A 40 18.68 -30.08 -17.68
N SER A 41 18.86 -30.27 -16.37
CA SER A 41 17.93 -31.03 -15.53
C SER A 41 16.57 -30.33 -15.43
N ASN A 42 15.49 -31.12 -15.35
CA ASN A 42 14.13 -30.62 -15.17
C ASN A 42 13.94 -29.85 -13.86
N ALA A 43 14.80 -30.10 -12.85
CA ALA A 43 14.74 -29.39 -11.57
C ALA A 43 15.14 -27.90 -11.70
N VAL A 44 16.07 -27.57 -12.61
CA VAL A 44 16.63 -26.22 -12.73
C VAL A 44 15.54 -25.20 -13.05
N PRO A 45 14.72 -25.34 -14.10
CA PRO A 45 13.66 -24.37 -14.39
C PRO A 45 12.59 -24.26 -13.29
N ILE A 46 12.34 -25.33 -12.53
CA ILE A 46 11.35 -25.35 -11.44
C ILE A 46 11.85 -24.50 -10.26
N VAL A 47 13.11 -24.66 -9.88
CA VAL A 47 13.72 -23.88 -8.79
C VAL A 47 13.80 -22.41 -9.18
N PHE A 48 14.29 -22.10 -10.39
CA PHE A 48 14.35 -20.72 -10.87
C PHE A 48 12.97 -20.07 -10.93
N ALA A 49 11.90 -20.79 -11.32
CA ALA A 49 10.55 -20.24 -11.29
C ALA A 49 10.13 -19.78 -9.89
N LYS A 50 10.54 -20.51 -8.83
CA LYS A 50 10.29 -20.13 -7.45
C LYS A 50 11.17 -19.00 -6.95
N LEU A 51 12.45 -18.98 -7.33
CA LEU A 51 13.33 -17.86 -7.02
C LEU A 51 12.86 -16.56 -7.68
N LEU A 52 12.36 -16.63 -8.92
CA LEU A 52 11.81 -15.48 -9.62
C LEU A 52 10.54 -14.93 -8.96
N GLU A 53 9.72 -15.78 -8.33
CA GLU A 53 8.57 -15.31 -7.52
C GLU A 53 9.06 -14.45 -6.35
N HIS A 54 10.02 -14.96 -5.57
CA HIS A 54 10.61 -14.21 -4.45
C HIS A 54 11.39 -12.97 -4.89
N PHE A 55 12.07 -13.05 -6.02
CA PHE A 55 12.81 -11.91 -6.57
C PHE A 55 11.86 -10.77 -6.93
N ILE A 56 10.74 -11.05 -7.62
CA ILE A 56 9.74 -10.03 -7.96
C ILE A 56 9.13 -9.44 -6.69
N GLU A 57 8.82 -10.27 -5.69
CA GLU A 57 8.35 -9.80 -4.38
C GLU A 57 9.34 -8.82 -3.75
N GLN A 58 10.63 -9.16 -3.71
CA GLN A 58 11.66 -8.27 -3.17
C GLN A 58 11.77 -6.95 -3.94
N VAL A 59 11.76 -6.98 -5.27
CA VAL A 59 11.77 -5.76 -6.10
C VAL A 59 10.57 -4.87 -5.78
N LEU A 60 9.38 -5.47 -5.66
CA LEU A 60 8.16 -4.73 -5.35
C LEU A 60 8.18 -4.14 -3.94
N LEU A 61 8.66 -4.87 -2.94
CA LEU A 61 8.81 -4.37 -1.57
C LEU A 61 9.74 -3.15 -1.50
N ARG A 62 10.92 -3.22 -2.14
CA ARG A 62 11.85 -2.07 -2.20
C ARG A 62 11.26 -0.88 -2.94
N THR A 63 10.52 -1.14 -4.01
CA THR A 63 9.84 -0.08 -4.78
C THR A 63 8.72 0.57 -3.95
N ASP A 64 7.99 -0.21 -3.16
CA ASP A 64 6.92 0.26 -2.30
C ASP A 64 7.44 1.14 -1.16
N GLU A 65 8.56 0.77 -0.52
CA GLU A 65 9.25 1.61 0.47
C GLU A 65 9.56 3.01 -0.11
N VAL A 66 10.07 3.05 -1.34
CA VAL A 66 10.32 4.31 -2.06
C VAL A 66 9.02 5.06 -2.31
N ALA A 67 7.99 4.43 -2.89
CA ALA A 67 6.72 5.09 -3.18
C ALA A 67 6.03 5.65 -1.91
N ASN A 68 6.05 4.90 -0.82
CA ASN A 68 5.53 5.34 0.48
C ASN A 68 6.27 6.57 1.00
N SER A 69 7.59 6.69 0.75
CA SER A 69 8.36 7.89 1.11
C SER A 69 7.88 9.17 0.38
N PHE A 70 7.25 9.02 -0.79
CA PHE A 70 6.61 10.11 -1.53
C PHE A 70 5.10 10.25 -1.22
N SER A 71 4.57 9.46 -0.28
CA SER A 71 3.14 9.42 0.07
C SER A 71 2.22 9.17 -1.13
N VAL A 72 2.67 8.38 -2.09
CA VAL A 72 1.89 7.99 -3.27
C VAL A 72 1.44 6.54 -3.16
N ARG A 73 0.21 6.27 -3.63
CA ARG A 73 -0.41 4.94 -3.57
C ARG A 73 -0.20 4.10 -4.83
N THR A 74 0.39 4.70 -5.86
CA THR A 74 0.59 4.08 -7.16
C THR A 74 2.08 3.97 -7.43
N LEU A 75 2.55 2.75 -7.69
CA LEU A 75 3.93 2.52 -8.09
C LEU A 75 4.15 3.01 -9.53
N SER A 76 5.32 3.60 -9.76
CA SER A 76 5.76 4.06 -11.08
C SER A 76 7.13 3.46 -11.39
N THR A 77 7.50 3.42 -12.66
CA THR A 77 8.81 2.91 -13.10
C THR A 77 9.96 3.74 -12.53
N ALA A 78 9.77 5.03 -12.28
CA ALA A 78 10.79 5.85 -11.66
C ALA A 78 10.95 5.58 -10.14
N HIS A 79 9.92 5.10 -9.42
CA HIS A 79 10.14 4.55 -8.07
C HIS A 79 11.00 3.28 -8.12
N MET A 80 10.79 2.41 -9.13
CA MET A 80 11.57 1.17 -9.27
C MET A 80 13.04 1.47 -9.59
N LYS A 81 13.29 2.48 -10.43
CA LYS A 81 14.63 2.98 -10.72
C LYS A 81 15.33 3.45 -9.44
N LEU A 82 14.68 4.32 -8.67
CA LEU A 82 15.24 4.83 -7.41
C LEU A 82 15.43 3.71 -6.37
N ALA A 83 14.55 2.72 -6.32
CA ALA A 83 14.73 1.55 -5.46
C ALA A 83 15.96 0.71 -5.88
N ALA A 84 16.16 0.51 -7.18
CA ALA A 84 17.33 -0.20 -7.71
C ALA A 84 18.63 0.56 -7.45
N GLU A 85 18.62 1.91 -7.48
CA GLU A 85 19.79 2.73 -7.13
C GLU A 85 20.17 2.66 -5.64
N ARG A 86 19.19 2.40 -4.77
CA ARG A 86 19.38 2.32 -3.30
C ARG A 86 19.80 0.94 -2.82
N GLU A 87 19.46 -0.11 -3.57
CA GLU A 87 19.66 -1.50 -3.17
C GLU A 87 20.72 -2.13 -4.10
N PRO A 88 21.98 -2.31 -3.64
CA PRO A 88 23.07 -2.78 -4.49
C PRO A 88 22.83 -4.12 -5.16
N SER A 89 22.05 -5.00 -4.52
CA SER A 89 21.67 -6.30 -5.06
C SER A 89 20.74 -6.21 -6.29
N LEU A 90 20.12 -5.05 -6.52
CA LEU A 90 19.24 -4.77 -7.66
C LEU A 90 19.90 -3.92 -8.76
N ASN A 91 21.17 -3.53 -8.59
CA ASN A 91 21.88 -2.65 -9.54
C ASN A 91 21.91 -3.18 -10.98
N PHE A 92 21.82 -4.50 -11.17
CA PHE A 92 21.76 -5.11 -12.50
C PHE A 92 20.51 -4.70 -13.30
N LEU A 93 19.50 -4.12 -12.64
CA LEU A 93 18.30 -3.57 -13.28
C LEU A 93 18.49 -2.14 -13.80
N LEU A 94 19.51 -1.41 -13.35
CA LEU A 94 19.74 -0.01 -13.74
C LEU A 94 19.83 0.22 -15.25
N PRO A 95 20.50 -0.64 -16.04
CA PRO A 95 20.51 -0.51 -17.50
C PRO A 95 19.10 -0.52 -18.13
N LEU A 96 18.12 -1.20 -17.51
CA LEU A 96 16.74 -1.24 -17.98
C LEU A 96 15.99 0.08 -17.78
N PHE A 97 16.51 0.96 -16.92
CA PHE A 97 15.87 2.24 -16.58
C PHE A 97 16.51 3.46 -17.25
N ALA A 98 17.48 3.27 -18.15
CA ALA A 98 18.27 4.36 -18.75
C ALA A 98 17.44 5.47 -19.44
N GLY A 99 16.24 5.15 -19.94
CA GLY A 99 15.34 6.11 -20.59
C GLY A 99 14.29 6.76 -19.70
N ILE A 100 14.28 6.45 -18.39
CA ILE A 100 13.23 6.91 -17.47
C ILE A 100 13.69 8.18 -16.76
N THR A 101 12.95 9.27 -17.02
CA THR A 101 13.08 10.55 -16.31
C THR A 101 12.38 10.47 -14.94
N GLU A 102 12.95 11.18 -13.96
CA GLU A 102 12.53 11.14 -12.55
C GLU A 102 11.05 11.48 -12.34
N VAL A 103 10.43 10.87 -11.31
CA VAL A 103 9.05 11.18 -10.91
C VAL A 103 8.98 12.66 -10.56
N ASN A 104 8.05 13.36 -11.21
CA ASN A 104 7.81 14.78 -10.98
C ASN A 104 7.66 15.04 -9.48
N SER A 105 8.59 15.83 -8.92
CA SER A 105 8.72 16.10 -7.49
C SER A 105 7.65 17.07 -6.97
N GLU A 106 6.53 17.21 -7.67
CA GLU A 106 5.56 18.31 -7.49
C GLU A 106 4.78 18.23 -6.16
N ARG A 107 5.02 17.21 -5.33
CA ARG A 107 4.54 17.17 -3.93
C ARG A 107 5.60 17.48 -2.88
N ARG A 108 6.80 17.94 -3.26
CA ARG A 108 7.81 18.45 -2.31
C ARG A 108 7.57 19.88 -1.81
N ARG A 109 6.40 20.50 -2.06
CA ARG A 109 6.12 21.88 -1.59
C ARG A 109 5.11 22.02 -0.46
N THR A 110 4.98 21.03 0.43
CA THR A 110 4.33 21.25 1.74
C THR A 110 4.93 20.38 2.84
N MET A 111 6.26 20.44 3.03
CA MET A 111 6.82 20.17 4.35
C MET A 111 6.93 21.53 5.05
N PRO A 112 6.23 21.78 6.16
CA PRO A 112 6.55 22.91 7.01
C PRO A 112 7.94 22.67 7.58
N GLU A 113 8.89 23.49 7.17
CA GLU A 113 10.17 23.65 7.86
C GLU A 113 9.85 24.11 9.30
N LEU A 114 9.98 23.21 10.27
CA LEU A 114 9.87 23.54 11.68
C LEU A 114 11.18 24.24 12.09
N SER A 115 11.16 25.56 12.12
CA SER A 115 12.14 26.35 12.85
C SER A 115 11.99 26.10 14.36
N PRO A 116 13.09 25.96 15.12
CA PRO A 116 13.01 25.87 16.57
C PRO A 116 12.94 27.28 17.15
N THR A 117 11.75 27.75 17.53
CA THR A 117 11.64 28.93 18.42
C THR A 117 10.37 28.87 19.29
N GLU A 118 10.59 28.58 20.57
CA GLU A 118 9.92 29.11 21.77
C GLU A 118 8.38 29.22 21.83
N THR A 119 7.81 28.38 22.70
CA THR A 119 6.91 28.74 23.81
C THR A 119 5.87 29.85 23.62
N SER A 120 4.58 29.49 23.43
CA SER A 120 3.45 29.87 24.32
C SER A 120 2.06 29.77 23.67
N PHE A 121 1.16 29.09 24.39
CA PHE A 121 -0.28 29.34 24.56
C PHE A 121 -1.10 29.99 23.43
N SER A 122 -2.09 29.26 22.91
CA SER A 122 -3.50 29.43 23.34
C SER A 122 -4.47 28.59 22.50
N THR A 123 -5.53 28.23 23.19
CA THR A 123 -6.77 27.59 22.79
C THR A 123 -7.47 28.27 21.61
N GLU A 124 -8.20 27.48 20.81
CA GLU A 124 -9.62 27.71 20.42
C GLU A 124 -9.91 27.06 19.05
N ARG A 125 -10.24 25.76 19.04
CA ARG A 125 -10.71 25.05 17.83
C ARG A 125 -12.20 25.29 17.63
N HIS A 126 -12.54 26.32 16.86
CA HIS A 126 -13.91 26.55 16.39
C HIS A 126 -14.25 25.57 15.23
N ARG A 127 -14.61 24.32 15.55
CA ARG A 127 -15.20 23.36 14.59
C ARG A 127 -16.73 23.52 14.57
N LYS A 128 -17.19 24.51 13.79
CA LYS A 128 -18.61 24.64 13.43
C LYS A 128 -18.97 23.58 12.39
N ARG A 129 -19.43 22.41 12.81
CA ARG A 129 -20.26 21.48 11.99
C ARG A 129 -20.78 20.27 12.79
N ARG A 130 -22.11 20.28 12.98
CA ARG A 130 -23.03 19.12 13.04
C ARG A 130 -22.95 18.23 14.30
N ARG A 131 -24.01 18.19 15.11
CA ARG A 131 -25.07 17.15 15.09
C ARG A 131 -26.06 17.31 16.27
N LYS A 132 -27.31 17.04 15.90
CA LYS A 132 -28.61 16.98 16.60
C LYS A 132 -28.68 15.92 17.74
N LEU A 133 -29.69 16.10 18.63
CA LEU A 133 -30.26 15.21 19.69
C LEU A 133 -29.74 15.54 21.10
N LEU A 134 -30.55 15.77 22.15
CA LEU A 134 -31.73 15.06 22.64
C LEU A 134 -32.53 15.94 23.67
N LEU A 135 -33.84 15.68 23.79
CA LEU A 135 -34.84 16.07 24.83
C LEU A 135 -34.29 16.06 26.28
N ASP A 136 -34.86 16.67 27.34
CA ASP A 136 -36.22 17.07 27.74
C ASP A 136 -36.08 18.15 28.85
N ASP A 137 -37.07 19.03 29.05
CA ASP A 137 -37.82 19.23 30.31
C ASP A 137 -38.52 20.61 30.44
N ALA A 138 -39.76 20.53 30.91
CA ALA A 138 -40.57 21.51 31.66
C ALA A 138 -40.88 22.92 31.09
N ALA A 139 -42.14 23.09 30.70
CA ALA A 139 -42.87 24.37 30.67
C ALA A 139 -43.18 24.86 32.12
N PRO A 140 -43.62 26.12 32.36
CA PRO A 140 -44.98 26.50 32.01
C PRO A 140 -45.16 27.93 31.45
N ASN A 141 -46.27 27.99 30.71
CA ASN A 141 -46.99 29.10 30.11
C ASN A 141 -47.31 30.28 31.05
N LYS A 142 -47.33 31.52 30.52
CA LYS A 142 -48.23 32.62 30.92
C LYS A 142 -48.37 33.67 29.78
N ASP A 143 -49.47 33.56 29.04
CA ASP A 143 -50.54 34.55 28.83
C ASP A 143 -50.23 36.03 28.48
N GLY A 144 -50.94 36.52 27.45
CA GLY A 144 -51.39 37.93 27.29
C GLY A 144 -50.67 38.71 26.17
N HIS A 145 -51.18 38.81 24.93
CA HIS A 145 -52.13 39.83 24.43
C HIS A 145 -51.67 41.26 24.75
N SER A 146 -51.05 41.97 23.80
CA SER A 146 -51.63 42.81 22.72
C SER A 146 -51.62 44.29 23.11
N GLU A 147 -50.65 45.06 22.62
CA GLU A 147 -50.72 46.52 22.67
C GLU A 147 -49.78 47.13 21.62
N SER A 148 -50.36 47.79 20.62
CA SER A 148 -49.74 48.88 19.86
C SER A 148 -50.87 49.56 19.09
N ASP A 149 -51.33 50.65 19.69
CA ASP A 149 -52.09 51.73 19.07
C ASP A 149 -51.30 52.34 17.90
N GLU A 150 -52.01 52.65 16.80
CA GLU A 150 -52.16 53.98 16.19
C GLU A 150 -53.06 53.92 14.94
#